data_AF-A0A378NFW9-F1
#
_entry.id   AF-A0A378NFW9-F1
#
_cell.length_a   1.000
_cell.length_b   1.000
_cell.length_c   1.000
_cell.angle_alpha   90.00
_cell.angle_beta   90.00
_cell.angle_gamma   90.00
#
_symmetry.space_group_name_H-M   'P 1'
#
loop_
_entity.id
_entity.type
_entity.pdbx_description
1 polymer ?
#
loop_
_entity_poly.entity_id
_entity_poly.type
_entity_poly.pdbx_seq_one_letter_code
_entity_poly.pdbx_strand_id
1 'polypeptide(L)'
;MLRYPVEITPDDNGTYLVTCPDIPEMASVGEDLEEALLEAQDGLATALEFYFDDRREIPMPSPIKEGQHTVNLTVLQSMKVFLLNEMIKQGVRKAEMARRLDVHLPQIDRLLDFNHSTKVEFVEKAYGKLNQHFTILPH
;
A
#
# COMPACT_ATOMS: atom_id res chain seq x y z
N MET A 1 8.39 3.61 -6.37
CA MET A 1 7.63 3.39 -5.12
C MET A 1 6.37 4.25 -5.16
N LEU A 2 5.31 3.81 -4.52
CA LEU A 2 4.07 4.59 -4.40
C LEU A 2 4.21 5.67 -3.34
N ARG A 3 3.67 6.84 -3.65
CA ARG A 3 3.66 8.02 -2.79
C ARG A 3 2.27 8.62 -2.87
N TYR A 4 1.55 8.59 -1.76
CA TYR A 4 0.19 9.11 -1.70
C TYR A 4 0.24 10.58 -1.30
N PRO A 5 -0.35 11.49 -2.09
CA PRO A 5 -0.53 12.87 -1.66
C PRO A 5 -1.42 12.91 -0.42
N VAL A 6 -1.11 13.81 0.49
CA VAL A 6 -1.94 14.06 1.68
C VAL A 6 -2.34 15.52 1.77
N GLU A 7 -3.44 15.76 2.46
CA GLU A 7 -3.97 17.09 2.79
C GLU A 7 -3.80 17.33 4.28
N ILE A 8 -3.29 18.51 4.64
CA ILE A 8 -2.99 18.89 6.01
C ILE A 8 -3.84 20.09 6.38
N THR A 9 -4.59 19.97 7.45
CA THR A 9 -5.49 21.01 7.95
C THR A 9 -5.15 21.31 9.41
N PRO A 10 -4.76 22.55 9.77
CA PRO A 10 -4.63 22.96 11.16
C PRO A 10 -5.99 22.93 11.87
N ASP A 11 -6.02 22.48 13.12
CA ASP A 11 -7.21 22.44 13.97
C ASP A 11 -7.19 23.54 15.05
N ASP A 12 -8.33 23.77 15.72
CA ASP A 12 -8.51 24.86 16.68
C ASP A 12 -7.78 24.69 18.02
N ASN A 13 -7.30 23.48 18.29
CA ASN A 13 -6.54 23.08 19.48
C ASN A 13 -5.01 23.12 19.26
N GLY A 14 -4.56 23.59 18.09
CA GLY A 14 -3.14 23.67 17.74
C GLY A 14 -2.54 22.39 17.15
N THR A 15 -3.35 21.36 16.90
CA THR A 15 -2.94 20.13 16.22
C THR A 15 -3.08 20.22 14.70
N TYR A 16 -2.58 19.23 13.99
CA TYR A 16 -2.71 19.09 12.53
C TYR A 16 -3.43 17.80 12.19
N LEU A 17 -4.53 17.90 11.45
CA LEU A 17 -5.21 16.76 10.81
C LEU A 17 -4.55 16.46 9.46
N VAL A 18 -4.19 15.20 9.22
CA VAL A 18 -3.73 14.71 7.93
C VAL A 18 -4.74 13.72 7.38
N THR A 19 -5.09 13.87 6.10
CA THR A 19 -5.99 12.96 5.38
C THR A 19 -5.44 12.63 4.00
N CYS A 20 -5.90 11.54 3.40
CA CYS A 20 -5.52 11.16 2.04
C CYS A 20 -6.74 11.19 1.10
N PRO A 21 -6.74 12.03 0.04
CA PRO A 21 -7.86 12.07 -0.90
C PRO A 21 -8.05 10.76 -1.68
N ASP A 22 -6.98 10.00 -1.90
CA ASP A 22 -7.03 8.72 -2.61
C ASP A 22 -7.45 7.55 -1.72
N ILE A 23 -7.22 7.66 -0.41
CA ILE A 23 -7.55 6.64 0.60
C ILE A 23 -8.40 7.31 1.69
N PRO A 24 -9.72 7.47 1.48
CA PRO A 24 -10.59 8.23 2.38
C PRO A 24 -10.68 7.68 3.80
N GLU A 25 -10.36 6.40 4.00
CA GLU A 25 -10.30 5.77 5.32
C GLU A 25 -9.04 6.16 6.11
N MET A 26 -8.06 6.80 5.49
CA MET A 26 -6.84 7.26 6.14
C MET A 26 -7.03 8.66 6.73
N ALA A 27 -6.84 8.76 8.05
CA ALA A 27 -6.72 10.02 8.77
C ALA A 27 -5.77 9.84 9.98
N SER A 28 -5.03 10.90 10.32
CA SER A 28 -4.18 10.97 11.51
C SER A 28 -4.15 12.39 12.07
N VAL A 29 -3.70 12.53 13.32
CA VAL A 29 -3.53 13.82 14.00
C VAL A 29 -2.16 13.85 14.69
N GLY A 30 -1.50 15.00 14.72
CA GLY A 30 -0.28 15.23 15.52
C GLY A 30 -0.26 16.62 16.13
N GLU A 31 0.53 16.80 17.20
CA GLU A 31 0.69 18.07 17.91
C GLU A 31 1.46 19.10 17.07
N ASP A 32 2.29 18.63 16.15
CA ASP A 32 2.93 19.45 15.12
C ASP A 32 2.92 18.78 13.74
N LEU A 33 3.45 19.49 12.73
CA LEU A 33 3.47 19.03 11.35
C LEU A 33 4.32 17.75 11.15
N GLU A 34 5.43 17.63 11.88
CA GLU A 34 6.34 16.49 11.74
C GLU A 34 5.69 15.23 12.33
N GLU A 35 5.13 15.36 13.54
CA GLU A 35 4.39 14.28 14.20
C GLU A 35 3.18 13.86 13.38
N ALA A 36 2.38 14.82 12.87
CA ALA A 36 1.18 14.50 12.10
C ALA A 36 1.51 13.71 10.81
N LEU A 37 2.64 14.02 10.16
CA LEU A 37 3.15 13.27 9.00
C LEU A 37 3.74 11.91 9.37
N LEU A 38 4.34 11.79 10.56
CA LEU A 38 4.78 10.49 11.09
C LEU A 38 3.58 9.58 11.33
N GLU A 39 2.59 10.06 12.06
CA GLU A 39 1.33 9.34 12.33
C GLU A 39 0.58 9.01 11.04
N ALA A 40 0.66 9.86 10.01
CA ALA A 40 0.05 9.59 8.71
C ALA A 40 0.67 8.38 7.98
N GLN A 41 1.94 8.03 8.25
CA GLN A 41 2.54 6.82 7.70
C GLN A 41 1.86 5.57 8.25
N ASP A 42 1.69 5.50 9.57
CA ASP A 42 1.03 4.38 10.24
C ASP A 42 -0.48 4.35 9.93
N GLY A 43 -1.11 5.52 9.85
CA GLY A 43 -2.50 5.68 9.43
C GLY A 43 -2.75 5.17 8.01
N LEU A 44 -1.86 5.47 7.06
CA LEU A 44 -1.95 4.94 5.70
C LEU A 44 -1.75 3.42 5.67
N ALA A 45 -0.78 2.90 6.43
CA ALA A 45 -0.55 1.46 6.49
C ALA A 45 -1.77 0.71 7.02
N THR A 46 -2.33 1.19 8.13
CA THR A 46 -3.56 0.66 8.74
C THR A 46 -4.74 0.71 7.77
N ALA A 47 -4.93 1.84 7.08
CA ALA A 47 -6.01 1.96 6.10
C ALA A 47 -5.86 0.94 4.97
N LEU A 48 -4.64 0.76 4.44
CA LEU A 48 -4.36 -0.20 3.37
C LEU A 48 -4.50 -1.65 3.81
N GLU A 49 -4.20 -2.00 5.07
CA GLU A 49 -4.45 -3.35 5.60
C GLU A 49 -5.90 -3.78 5.39
N PHE A 50 -6.87 -2.89 5.65
CA PHE A 50 -8.28 -3.20 5.41
C PHE A 50 -8.56 -3.54 3.94
N TYR A 51 -7.91 -2.87 2.98
CA TYR A 51 -8.05 -3.21 1.56
C TYR A 51 -7.47 -4.60 1.25
N PHE A 52 -6.37 -5.00 1.89
CA PHE A 52 -5.79 -6.34 1.74
C PHE A 52 -6.67 -7.43 2.33
N ASP A 53 -7.23 -7.18 3.52
CA ASP A 53 -8.12 -8.11 4.22
C ASP A 53 -9.41 -8.34 3.43
N ASP A 54 -10.04 -7.27 2.97
CA ASP A 54 -11.26 -7.30 2.16
C ASP A 54 -11.01 -7.70 0.71
N ARG A 55 -9.74 -7.73 0.28
CA ARG A 55 -9.30 -7.91 -1.11
C ARG A 55 -9.99 -6.94 -2.06
N ARG A 56 -10.04 -5.70 -1.63
CA ARG A 56 -10.53 -4.57 -2.41
C ARG A 56 -9.38 -4.01 -3.25
N GLU A 57 -9.71 -3.52 -4.44
CA GLU A 57 -8.73 -2.83 -5.27
C GLU A 57 -8.28 -1.56 -4.55
N ILE A 58 -6.97 -1.36 -4.46
CA ILE A 58 -6.36 -0.19 -3.83
C ILE A 58 -6.27 0.93 -4.86
N PRO A 59 -6.84 2.12 -4.59
CA PRO A 59 -6.71 3.29 -5.44
C PRO A 59 -5.24 3.66 -5.66
N MET A 60 -4.84 3.95 -6.91
CA MET A 60 -3.49 4.44 -7.19
C MET A 60 -3.36 5.91 -6.76
N PRO A 61 -2.17 6.36 -6.29
CA PRO A 61 -2.00 7.71 -5.83
C PRO A 61 -2.19 8.71 -6.97
N SER A 62 -2.88 9.80 -6.65
CA SER A 62 -3.08 10.94 -7.55
C SER A 62 -1.76 11.67 -7.85
N PRO A 63 -1.68 12.42 -8.96
CA PRO A 63 -0.52 13.25 -9.27
C PRO A 63 -0.21 14.23 -8.12
N ILE A 64 1.05 14.23 -7.68
CA ILE A 64 1.53 15.09 -6.60
C ILE A 64 1.69 16.52 -7.13
N LYS A 65 1.06 17.49 -6.46
CA LYS A 65 1.18 18.92 -6.79
C LYS A 65 2.47 19.50 -6.21
N GLU A 66 2.95 20.61 -6.78
CA GLU A 66 4.12 21.33 -6.27
C GLU A 66 3.91 21.74 -4.80
N GLY A 67 4.87 21.42 -3.93
CA GLY A 67 4.79 21.69 -2.49
C GLY A 67 3.86 20.79 -1.69
N GLN A 68 3.19 19.82 -2.31
CA GLN A 68 2.28 18.91 -1.60
C GLN A 68 3.04 17.84 -0.82
N HIS A 69 2.63 17.63 0.44
CA HIS A 69 3.16 16.56 1.27
C HIS A 69 2.71 15.19 0.77
N THR A 70 3.54 14.18 1.02
CA THR A 70 3.26 12.80 0.61
C THR A 70 3.63 11.82 1.70
N VAL A 71 2.83 10.77 1.83
CA VAL A 71 3.19 9.58 2.61
C VAL A 71 3.70 8.52 1.65
N ASN A 72 4.91 8.04 1.90
CA ASN A 72 5.61 7.11 1.01
C ASN A 72 5.43 5.68 1.49
N LEU A 73 5.09 4.78 0.56
CA LEU A 73 5.19 3.36 0.83
C LEU A 73 6.62 2.88 0.59
N THR A 74 7.04 1.89 1.36
CA THR A 74 8.26 1.14 1.04
C THR A 74 8.14 0.49 -0.34
N VAL A 75 9.27 0.09 -0.93
CA VAL A 75 9.29 -0.65 -2.19
C VAL A 75 8.47 -1.93 -2.07
N LEU A 76 8.65 -2.71 -0.99
CA LEU A 76 7.92 -3.96 -0.78
C LEU A 76 6.41 -3.74 -0.65
N GLN A 77 5.98 -2.76 0.14
CA GLN A 77 4.55 -2.40 0.25
C GLN A 77 3.98 -1.99 -1.11
N SER A 78 4.71 -1.16 -1.87
CA SER A 78 4.32 -0.80 -3.24
C SER A 78 4.14 -2.04 -4.11
N MET A 79 5.07 -3.00 -4.05
CA MET A 79 4.99 -4.25 -4.81
C MET A 79 3.76 -5.08 -4.43
N LYS A 80 3.41 -5.13 -3.13
CA LYS A 80 2.22 -5.83 -2.65
C LYS A 80 0.93 -5.17 -3.12
N VAL A 81 0.86 -3.84 -3.11
CA VAL A 81 -0.31 -3.08 -3.61
C VAL A 81 -0.56 -3.43 -5.08
N PHE A 82 0.46 -3.30 -5.92
CA PHE A 82 0.37 -3.68 -7.33
C PHE A 82 -0.02 -5.16 -7.51
N LEU A 83 0.43 -6.06 -6.62
CA LEU A 83 0.17 -7.49 -6.72
C LEU A 83 -1.29 -7.79 -6.45
N LEU A 84 -1.82 -7.20 -5.37
CA LEU A 84 -3.23 -7.34 -5.00
C LEU A 84 -4.12 -6.85 -6.15
N ASN A 85 -3.85 -5.65 -6.66
CA ASN A 85 -4.63 -5.06 -7.76
C ASN A 85 -4.58 -5.93 -9.01
N GLU A 86 -3.41 -6.47 -9.39
CA GLU A 86 -3.30 -7.37 -10.54
C GLU A 86 -4.03 -8.70 -10.30
N MET A 87 -3.95 -9.26 -9.09
CA MET A 87 -4.72 -10.45 -8.73
C MET A 87 -6.22 -10.21 -8.86
N ILE A 88 -6.73 -9.07 -8.39
CA ILE A 88 -8.14 -8.69 -8.50
C ILE A 88 -8.53 -8.54 -9.97
N LYS A 89 -7.76 -7.79 -10.75
CA LYS A 89 -7.99 -7.55 -12.18
C LYS A 89 -8.03 -8.85 -12.99
N GLN A 90 -7.17 -9.82 -12.68
CA GLN A 90 -7.16 -11.14 -13.32
C GLN A 90 -8.14 -12.15 -12.68
N GLY A 91 -8.87 -11.78 -11.63
CA GLY A 91 -9.78 -12.70 -10.91
C GLY A 91 -9.07 -13.83 -10.15
N VAL A 92 -7.78 -13.68 -9.82
CA VAL A 92 -6.95 -14.68 -9.14
C VAL A 92 -7.14 -14.61 -7.63
N ARG A 93 -7.72 -15.67 -7.04
CA ARG A 93 -7.90 -15.79 -5.58
C ARG A 93 -6.67 -16.38 -4.89
N LYS A 94 -6.53 -16.21 -3.56
CA LYS A 94 -5.44 -16.81 -2.75
C LYS A 94 -5.21 -18.30 -3.02
N ALA A 95 -6.27 -19.10 -3.05
CA ALA A 95 -6.16 -20.55 -3.31
C ALA A 95 -5.64 -20.86 -4.72
N GLU A 96 -5.98 -20.04 -5.71
CA GLU A 96 -5.46 -20.19 -7.06
C GLU A 96 -3.99 -19.76 -7.14
N MET A 97 -3.63 -18.63 -6.51
CA MET A 97 -2.24 -18.20 -6.42
C MET A 97 -1.37 -19.26 -5.71
N ALA A 98 -1.87 -19.86 -4.63
CA ALA A 98 -1.21 -20.96 -3.92
C ALA A 98 -0.91 -22.15 -4.86
N ARG A 99 -1.89 -22.56 -5.68
CA ARG A 99 -1.70 -23.61 -6.69
C ARG A 99 -0.69 -23.23 -7.76
N ARG A 100 -0.75 -22.01 -8.29
CA ARG A 100 0.18 -21.54 -9.33
C ARG A 100 1.63 -21.51 -8.84
N LEU A 101 1.82 -21.15 -7.57
CA LEU A 101 3.13 -21.09 -6.91
C LEU A 101 3.60 -22.42 -6.33
N ASP A 102 2.72 -23.43 -6.27
CA ASP A 102 2.97 -24.72 -5.61
C ASP A 102 3.37 -24.55 -4.13
N VAL A 103 2.55 -23.80 -3.39
CA VAL A 103 2.79 -23.47 -1.98
C VAL A 103 1.51 -23.61 -1.15
N HIS A 104 1.66 -23.72 0.17
CA HIS A 104 0.54 -23.75 1.10
C HIS A 104 -0.07 -22.34 1.32
N LEU A 105 -1.38 -22.32 1.59
CA LEU A 105 -2.16 -21.08 1.75
C LEU A 105 -1.57 -20.06 2.74
N PRO A 106 -0.99 -20.46 3.90
CA PRO A 106 -0.37 -19.49 4.83
C PRO A 106 0.77 -18.66 4.23
N GLN A 107 1.47 -19.18 3.21
CA GLN A 107 2.49 -18.39 2.50
C GLN A 107 1.85 -17.29 1.65
N ILE A 108 0.67 -17.53 1.10
CA ILE A 108 -0.09 -16.52 0.36
C ILE A 108 -0.74 -15.52 1.33
N ASP A 109 -1.19 -15.97 2.50
CA ASP A 109 -1.69 -15.05 3.53
C ASP A 109 -0.59 -14.05 3.93
N ARG A 110 0.64 -14.52 4.17
CA ARG A 110 1.81 -13.65 4.43
C ARG A 110 2.20 -12.75 3.25
N LEU A 111 2.01 -13.21 2.02
CA LEU A 111 2.27 -12.43 0.80
C LEU A 111 1.28 -11.26 0.66
N LEU A 112 0.03 -11.49 1.05
CA LEU A 112 -1.08 -10.54 0.99
C LEU A 112 -1.41 -9.95 2.37
N ASP A 113 -0.48 -9.99 3.30
CA ASP A 113 -0.49 -9.22 4.54
C ASP A 113 0.38 -7.99 4.27
N PHE A 114 -0.17 -6.79 4.44
CA PHE A 114 0.50 -5.56 4.06
C PHE A 114 1.81 -5.32 4.84
N ASN A 115 1.81 -5.62 6.14
CA ASN A 115 2.93 -5.36 7.05
C ASN A 115 3.90 -6.53 7.20
N HIS A 116 3.50 -7.73 6.79
CA HIS A 116 4.38 -8.88 6.91
C HIS A 116 5.66 -8.71 6.07
N SER A 117 6.81 -8.99 6.67
CA SER A 117 8.07 -9.03 5.92
C SER A 117 8.09 -10.22 4.97
N THR A 118 7.97 -9.94 3.67
CA THR A 118 8.00 -10.95 2.61
C THR A 118 9.27 -10.79 1.80
N LYS A 119 9.95 -11.91 1.54
CA LYS A 119 11.11 -11.94 0.63
C LYS A 119 10.71 -11.44 -0.75
N VAL A 120 11.47 -10.49 -1.29
CA VAL A 120 11.23 -9.87 -2.61
C VAL A 120 11.18 -10.95 -3.69
N GLU A 121 12.03 -11.97 -3.62
CA GLU A 121 12.06 -13.09 -4.58
C GLU A 121 10.76 -13.89 -4.59
N PHE A 122 10.03 -13.95 -3.47
CA PHE A 122 8.74 -14.61 -3.41
C PHE A 122 7.63 -13.75 -4.05
N VAL A 123 7.70 -12.43 -3.87
CA VAL A 123 6.81 -11.50 -4.57
C VAL A 123 7.04 -11.59 -6.07
N GLU A 124 8.29 -11.55 -6.54
CA GLU A 124 8.64 -11.68 -7.97
C GLU A 124 8.11 -12.99 -8.58
N LYS A 125 8.23 -14.11 -7.87
CA LYS A 125 7.63 -15.39 -8.30
C LYS A 125 6.11 -15.27 -8.48
N ALA A 126 5.41 -14.60 -7.56
CA ALA A 126 3.97 -14.38 -7.65
C ALA A 126 3.60 -13.55 -8.90
N TYR A 127 4.36 -12.49 -9.19
CA TYR A 127 4.21 -11.71 -10.42
C TYR A 127 4.39 -12.57 -11.68
N GLY A 128 5.41 -13.43 -11.70
CA GLY A 128 5.63 -14.37 -12.80
C GLY A 128 4.44 -15.29 -13.05
N LYS A 129 3.69 -15.69 -12.00
CA LYS A 129 2.44 -16.47 -12.12
C LYS A 129 1.24 -15.67 -12.60
N LEU A 130 1.38 -14.36 -12.73
CA LEU A 130 0.42 -13.44 -13.34
C LEU A 130 0.91 -12.93 -14.70
N ASN A 131 2.03 -13.45 -15.23
CA ASN A 131 2.71 -12.95 -16.43
C ASN A 131 3.12 -11.47 -16.34
N GLN A 132 3.38 -10.99 -15.13
CA GLN A 132 3.88 -9.65 -14.86
C GLN A 132 5.32 -9.71 -14.36
N HIS A 133 6.01 -8.59 -14.42
CA HIS A 133 7.37 -8.45 -13.91
C HIS A 133 7.59 -7.02 -13.40
N PHE A 134 8.52 -6.88 -12.45
CA PHE A 134 8.99 -5.56 -12.05
C PHE A 134 10.17 -5.14 -12.89
N THR A 135 10.29 -3.84 -13.12
CA THR A 135 11.47 -3.22 -13.69
C THR A 135 11.91 -2.10 -12.78
N ILE A 136 13.19 -2.07 -12.46
CA ILE A 136 13.82 -0.95 -11.77
C ILE A 136 14.36 -0.02 -12.85
N LEU A 137 13.85 1.21 -12.87
CA LEU A 137 14.32 2.23 -13.81
C LEU A 137 15.44 3.04 -13.14
N PRO A 138 16.62 3.17 -13.78
CA PRO A 138 17.58 4.18 -13.36
C PRO A 138 16.95 5.57 -13.60
N HIS A 139 17.23 6.50 -12.70
CA HIS A 139 16.74 7.88 -12.78
C HIS A 139 17.12 8.56 -14.10
#